data_AF-A0A0K8UPL3-F1
#
_entry.id   AF-A0A0K8UPL3-F1
#
_cell.length_a   1.000
_cell.length_b   1.000
_cell.length_c   1.000
_cell.angle_alpha   90.00
_cell.angle_beta   90.00
_cell.angle_gamma   90.00
#
_symmetry.space_group_name_H-M   'P 1'
#
loop_
_entity.id
_entity.type
_entity.pdbx_description
1 polymer ?
#
loop_
_entity_poly.entity_id
_entity_poly.type
_entity_poly.pdbx_seq_one_letter_code
_entity_poly.pdbx_strand_id
1 'polypeptide(L)'
;MAAVEVRNGYKYYGSKSNPKIILNYLNMNVMRGSIYGLLGASGCGKTTLLSCLVGQRQLNSGEVTVLGMKPGQPGSGIPGARIGYMPQEIALVDEMTVKETIFYFGRIYGLKEEQIREKFKILRSLLQLPPPRQLVKNCSGGQQRRVSFACAMIHEPELLILDEPTVGLDPMLREKIWDFLVESTRNSKMAVIITTHYIEEAKKANCIGLMRNGVLLAEDTPINIMIKFECNSIEDAFLILSQKQGDSDVVQPNTINTSQPPAIMHSVEVIDATSPEPNDICKKLPVDENDNKTQRTDQGGHCREQETDNRKRIFFTTRGRIKALMTKNFVQLFRQPSGIIFMLLFPLIQLTCFYLAIGKTPTNLKLGIVSGEVNDYATCFDQNLRTVFNHNDTCEFKKISCRYITELGDDIAERVYYKTEEEAYNASKRTEVLGYIMFPSNFSESMRVRMEEGRYADDGAVENSVLSVHIDMTGK
;
A
#
# COMPACT_ATOMS: atom_id res chain seq x y z
N MET A 1 20.07 -33.22 10.70
CA MET A 1 19.10 -32.23 11.25
C MET A 1 18.11 -31.88 10.15
N ALA A 2 16.82 -31.84 10.47
CA ALA A 2 15.77 -31.51 9.50
C ALA A 2 15.87 -30.04 9.04
N ALA A 3 15.61 -29.81 7.76
CA ALA A 3 15.40 -28.50 7.17
C ALA A 3 13.95 -28.04 7.33
N VAL A 4 12.99 -28.97 7.21
CA VAL A 4 11.56 -28.72 7.43
C VAL A 4 10.99 -29.88 8.22
N GLU A 5 10.18 -29.57 9.23
CA GLU A 5 9.42 -30.55 9.99
C GLU A 5 7.98 -30.03 10.17
N VAL A 6 7.02 -30.86 9.79
CA VAL A 6 5.58 -30.62 10.00
C VAL A 6 5.06 -31.75 10.87
N ARG A 7 4.40 -31.41 11.97
CA ARG A 7 3.79 -32.36 12.91
C ARG A 7 2.30 -32.10 13.03
N ASN A 8 1.48 -33.11 12.74
CA ASN A 8 0.03 -33.08 12.84
C ASN A 8 -0.59 -31.85 12.16
N GLY A 9 -0.06 -31.47 10.99
CA GLY A 9 -0.44 -30.24 10.32
C GLY A 9 -1.89 -30.26 9.83
N TYR A 10 -2.72 -29.35 10.34
CA TYR A 10 -4.13 -29.26 10.00
C TYR A 10 -4.48 -27.87 9.45
N LYS A 11 -5.13 -27.84 8.29
CA LYS A 11 -5.54 -26.60 7.63
C LYS A 11 -6.90 -26.77 6.96
N TYR A 12 -7.80 -25.83 7.21
CA TYR A 12 -9.09 -25.74 6.54
C TYR A 12 -9.39 -24.31 6.08
N TYR A 13 -10.30 -24.18 5.12
CA TYR A 13 -10.90 -22.91 4.72
C TYR A 13 -12.42 -22.97 4.89
N GLY A 14 -13.05 -21.80 5.03
CA GLY A 14 -14.49 -21.69 5.26
C GLY A 14 -14.86 -21.50 6.73
N SER A 15 -16.16 -21.45 6.99
CA SER A 15 -16.69 -21.30 8.36
C SER A 15 -16.41 -22.57 9.18
N LYS A 16 -16.35 -22.43 10.50
CA LYS A 16 -16.27 -23.57 11.43
C LYS A 16 -17.42 -24.56 11.24
N SER A 17 -18.58 -24.09 10.78
CA SER A 17 -19.76 -24.92 10.53
C SER A 17 -19.70 -25.74 9.23
N ASN A 18 -18.86 -25.36 8.26
CA ASN A 18 -18.68 -26.12 7.02
C ASN A 18 -17.23 -25.97 6.53
N PRO A 19 -16.26 -26.61 7.21
CA PRO A 19 -14.85 -26.46 6.90
C PRO A 19 -14.47 -27.33 5.69
N LYS A 20 -13.90 -26.71 4.66
CA LYS A 20 -13.19 -27.43 3.60
C LYS A 20 -11.78 -27.74 4.07
N ILE A 21 -11.55 -28.99 4.48
CA ILE A 21 -10.24 -29.47 4.93
C ILE A 21 -9.30 -29.57 3.75
N ILE A 22 -8.12 -28.97 3.87
CA ILE A 22 -7.07 -28.97 2.83
C ILE A 22 -5.85 -29.76 3.27
N LEU A 23 -5.47 -29.68 4.54
CA LEU A 23 -4.42 -30.50 5.15
C LEU A 23 -5.02 -31.20 6.36
N ASN A 24 -4.87 -32.52 6.43
CA ASN A 24 -5.47 -33.35 7.47
C ASN A 24 -4.39 -34.16 8.19
N TYR A 25 -3.99 -33.70 9.39
CA TYR A 25 -2.97 -34.30 10.25
C TYR A 25 -1.69 -34.72 9.49
N LEU A 26 -1.21 -33.83 8.61
CA LEU A 26 -0.06 -34.10 7.76
C LEU A 26 1.24 -34.07 8.57
N ASN A 27 2.04 -35.13 8.46
CA ASN A 27 3.40 -35.19 8.97
C ASN A 27 4.36 -35.20 7.78
N MET A 28 5.44 -34.42 7.85
CA MET A 28 6.43 -34.29 6.78
C MET A 28 7.79 -33.93 7.38
N ASN A 29 8.85 -34.57 6.89
CA ASN A 29 10.21 -34.33 7.35
C ASN A 29 11.17 -34.24 6.16
N VAL A 30 11.74 -33.05 5.96
CA VAL A 30 12.73 -32.79 4.90
C VAL A 30 14.10 -32.63 5.52
N MET A 31 15.07 -33.42 5.07
CA MET A 31 16.43 -33.36 5.57
C MET A 31 17.25 -32.26 4.88
N ARG A 32 18.17 -31.64 5.62
CA ARG A 32 19.17 -30.72 5.04
C ARG A 32 20.05 -31.44 4.02
N GLY A 33 20.44 -30.74 2.94
CA GLY A 33 21.27 -31.33 1.88
C GLY A 33 20.57 -32.41 1.06
N SER A 34 19.23 -32.42 1.02
CA SER A 34 18.45 -33.39 0.25
C SER A 34 17.39 -32.71 -0.61
N ILE A 35 17.00 -33.38 -1.68
CA ILE A 35 15.86 -33.00 -2.52
C ILE A 35 14.65 -33.85 -2.09
N TYR A 36 13.57 -33.16 -1.74
CA TYR A 36 12.27 -33.74 -1.42
C TYR A 36 11.29 -33.48 -2.56
N GLY A 37 10.78 -34.54 -3.17
CA GLY A 37 9.76 -34.49 -4.23
C GLY A 37 8.36 -34.66 -3.65
N LEU A 38 7.54 -33.61 -3.68
CA LEU A 38 6.13 -33.69 -3.27
C LEU A 38 5.24 -33.97 -4.49
N LEU A 39 4.80 -35.22 -4.62
CA LEU A 39 3.95 -35.70 -5.70
C LEU A 39 2.48 -35.73 -5.24
N GLY A 40 1.56 -35.32 -6.09
CA GLY A 40 0.13 -35.45 -5.82
C GLY A 40 -0.74 -34.82 -6.89
N ALA A 41 -2.02 -35.17 -6.92
CA ALA A 41 -2.98 -34.62 -7.87
C ALA A 41 -3.17 -33.10 -7.71
N SER A 42 -3.69 -32.43 -8.74
CA SER A 42 -4.08 -31.02 -8.62
C SER A 42 -5.15 -30.86 -7.54
N GLY A 43 -5.05 -29.81 -6.73
CA GLY A 43 -6.00 -29.54 -5.65
C GLY A 43 -5.82 -30.37 -4.36
N CYS A 44 -4.84 -31.26 -4.26
CA CYS A 44 -4.65 -32.07 -3.05
C CYS A 44 -4.07 -31.32 -1.83
N GLY A 45 -3.64 -30.06 -1.99
CA GLY A 45 -3.16 -29.21 -0.90
C GLY A 45 -1.69 -28.79 -0.96
N LYS A 46 -0.91 -29.22 -1.97
CA LYS A 46 0.53 -28.93 -2.12
C LYS A 46 0.87 -27.44 -1.96
N THR A 47 0.29 -26.57 -2.77
CA THR A 47 0.55 -25.11 -2.72
C THR A 47 0.13 -24.50 -1.38
N THR A 48 -0.90 -25.04 -0.71
CA THR A 48 -1.29 -24.60 0.64
C THR A 48 -0.23 -25.01 1.67
N LEU A 49 0.29 -26.24 1.59
CA LEU A 49 1.41 -26.70 2.43
C LEU A 49 2.64 -25.81 2.24
N LEU A 50 3.06 -25.56 0.98
CA LEU A 50 4.20 -24.70 0.69
C LEU A 50 4.02 -23.28 1.22
N SER A 51 2.82 -22.72 1.10
CA SER A 51 2.47 -21.40 1.65
C SER A 51 2.61 -21.35 3.17
N CYS A 52 2.33 -22.45 3.86
CA CYS A 52 2.55 -22.58 5.30
C CYS A 52 4.04 -22.68 5.65
N LEU A 53 4.84 -23.41 4.87
CA LEU A 53 6.29 -23.51 5.07
C LEU A 53 7.00 -22.16 4.92
N VAL A 54 6.58 -21.34 3.95
CA VAL A 54 7.16 -20.01 3.72
C VAL A 54 6.64 -18.98 4.74
N GLY A 55 5.62 -19.33 5.53
CA GLY A 55 5.02 -18.44 6.54
C GLY A 55 4.02 -17.43 5.98
N GLN A 56 3.55 -17.61 4.73
CA GLN A 56 2.49 -16.79 4.16
C GLN A 56 1.12 -17.13 4.75
N ARG A 57 0.92 -18.37 5.18
CA ARG A 57 -0.30 -18.84 5.84
C ARG A 57 0.05 -19.59 7.12
N GLN A 58 -0.76 -19.45 8.15
CA GLN A 58 -0.61 -20.25 9.37
C GLN A 58 -1.49 -21.51 9.30
N LEU A 59 -1.03 -22.60 9.89
CA LEU A 59 -1.86 -23.77 10.14
C LEU A 59 -2.97 -23.43 11.15
N ASN A 60 -4.07 -24.18 11.10
CA ASN A 60 -5.14 -24.09 12.10
C ASN A 60 -4.81 -24.91 13.36
N SER A 61 -4.10 -26.04 13.21
CA SER A 61 -3.56 -26.84 14.30
C SER A 61 -2.29 -27.57 13.83
N GLY A 62 -1.50 -28.07 14.78
CA GLY A 62 -0.20 -28.70 14.54
C GLY A 62 0.98 -27.72 14.60
N GLU A 63 2.17 -28.25 14.29
CA GLU A 63 3.44 -27.53 14.37
C GLU A 63 4.18 -27.56 13.04
N VAL A 64 4.82 -26.44 12.69
CA VAL A 64 5.71 -26.33 11.54
C VAL A 64 6.99 -25.65 11.99
N THR A 65 8.11 -26.30 11.71
CA THR A 65 9.44 -25.79 11.96
C THR A 65 10.22 -25.80 10.66
N VAL A 66 10.76 -24.65 10.28
CA VAL A 66 11.57 -24.48 9.07
C VAL A 66 12.91 -23.89 9.47
N LEU A 67 13.98 -24.61 9.13
CA LEU A 67 15.36 -24.30 9.49
C LEU A 67 15.56 -24.02 10.99
N GLY A 68 14.81 -24.75 11.83
CA GLY A 68 14.81 -24.64 13.30
C GLY A 68 13.91 -23.55 13.89
N MET A 69 13.18 -22.79 13.05
CA MET A 69 12.34 -21.68 13.49
C MET A 69 10.89 -21.86 13.03
N LYS A 70 9.92 -21.33 13.78
CA LYS A 70 8.51 -21.32 13.36
C LYS A 70 8.27 -20.24 12.29
N PRO A 71 7.73 -20.58 11.11
CA PRO A 71 7.55 -19.62 10.03
C PRO A 71 6.47 -18.59 10.36
N GLY A 72 6.62 -17.37 9.83
CA GLY A 72 5.65 -16.27 10.00
C GLY A 72 5.72 -15.55 11.34
N GLN A 73 6.64 -15.93 12.24
CA GLN A 73 6.86 -15.23 13.51
C GLN A 73 7.89 -14.10 13.37
N PRO A 74 7.72 -12.96 14.08
CA PRO A 74 8.74 -11.92 14.16
C PRO A 74 10.09 -12.50 14.63
N GLY A 75 11.17 -12.18 13.92
CA GLY A 75 12.51 -12.67 14.27
C GLY A 75 12.84 -14.10 13.78
N SER A 76 11.88 -14.84 13.22
CA SER A 76 12.14 -16.18 12.65
C SER A 76 13.06 -16.16 11.42
N GLY A 77 13.11 -15.01 10.73
CA GLY A 77 13.77 -14.88 9.43
C GLY A 77 13.04 -15.57 8.29
N ILE A 78 11.78 -15.99 8.51
CA ILE A 78 10.95 -16.75 7.57
C ILE A 78 9.55 -16.11 7.48
N PRO A 79 9.14 -15.59 6.32
CA PRO A 79 9.90 -15.51 5.07
C PRO A 79 11.12 -14.58 5.19
N GLY A 80 12.18 -14.85 4.43
CA GLY A 80 13.41 -14.06 4.47
C GLY A 80 14.54 -14.64 3.64
N ALA A 81 15.75 -14.09 3.79
CA ALA A 81 16.90 -14.42 2.95
C ALA A 81 17.41 -15.86 3.08
N ARG A 82 16.91 -16.65 4.03
CA ARG A 82 17.29 -18.07 4.18
C ARG A 82 16.52 -19.00 3.26
N ILE A 83 15.40 -18.53 2.70
CA ILE A 83 14.49 -19.32 1.88
C ILE A 83 14.39 -18.71 0.48
N GLY A 84 14.48 -19.53 -0.55
CA GLY A 84 14.08 -19.20 -1.91
C GLY A 84 12.73 -19.83 -2.19
N TYR A 85 11.75 -19.05 -2.62
CA TYR A 85 10.43 -19.56 -2.96
C TYR A 85 10.05 -19.15 -4.38
N MET A 86 9.72 -20.15 -5.19
CA MET A 86 9.16 -19.99 -6.52
C MET A 86 7.71 -20.47 -6.51
N PRO A 87 6.72 -19.56 -6.49
CA PRO A 87 5.30 -19.92 -6.55
C PRO A 87 4.89 -20.42 -7.94
N GLN A 88 3.76 -21.15 -7.98
CA GLN A 88 3.16 -21.65 -9.23
C GLN A 88 2.69 -20.49 -10.13
N GLU A 89 2.02 -19.50 -9.52
CA GLU A 89 1.66 -18.23 -10.17
C GLU A 89 2.87 -17.30 -10.22
N ILE A 90 3.12 -16.71 -11.38
CA ILE A 90 4.34 -15.95 -11.65
C ILE A 90 4.25 -14.58 -10.97
N ALA A 91 5.05 -14.39 -9.91
CA ALA A 91 5.11 -13.14 -9.14
C ALA A 91 6.20 -12.18 -9.65
N LEU A 92 6.22 -11.89 -10.95
CA LEU A 92 7.18 -10.98 -11.58
C LEU A 92 6.54 -9.64 -11.95
N VAL A 93 7.38 -8.61 -12.10
CA VAL A 93 6.92 -7.27 -12.52
C VAL A 93 7.03 -7.15 -14.04
N ASP A 94 5.88 -7.04 -14.69
CA ASP A 94 5.72 -7.05 -16.14
C ASP A 94 6.46 -5.92 -16.87
N GLU A 95 6.50 -4.72 -16.28
CA GLU A 95 7.16 -3.56 -16.84
C GLU A 95 8.69 -3.60 -16.73
N MET A 96 9.25 -4.54 -15.95
CA MET A 96 10.70 -4.65 -15.77
C MET A 96 11.32 -5.57 -16.83
N THR A 97 12.59 -5.35 -17.13
CA THR A 97 13.37 -6.28 -17.96
C THR A 97 13.85 -7.46 -17.13
N VAL A 98 14.16 -8.57 -17.78
CA VAL A 98 14.71 -9.79 -17.15
C VAL A 98 15.91 -9.47 -16.25
N LYS A 99 16.83 -8.63 -16.73
CA LYS A 99 18.00 -8.19 -15.95
C LYS A 99 17.57 -7.35 -14.75
N GLU A 100 16.71 -6.35 -14.95
CA GLU A 100 16.25 -5.48 -13.86
C GLU A 100 15.53 -6.27 -12.77
N THR A 101 14.71 -7.26 -13.15
CA THR A 101 13.97 -8.12 -12.22
C THR A 101 14.90 -8.94 -11.34
N ILE A 102 15.88 -9.64 -11.92
CA ILE A 102 16.86 -10.43 -11.13
C ILE A 102 17.72 -9.51 -10.25
N PHE A 103 18.13 -8.35 -10.77
CA PHE A 103 18.87 -7.37 -9.99
C PHE A 103 18.03 -6.77 -8.86
N TYR A 104 16.73 -6.59 -9.05
CA TYR A 104 15.82 -6.13 -8.00
C TYR A 104 15.75 -7.13 -6.85
N PHE A 105 15.49 -8.41 -7.13
CA PHE A 105 15.46 -9.44 -6.09
C PHE A 105 16.81 -9.59 -5.39
N GLY A 106 17.92 -9.55 -6.13
CA GLY A 106 19.26 -9.56 -5.53
C GLY A 106 19.49 -8.41 -4.54
N ARG A 107 19.04 -7.19 -4.88
CA ARG A 107 19.14 -6.03 -3.97
C ARG A 107 18.19 -6.13 -2.77
N ILE A 108 17.00 -6.74 -2.91
CA ILE A 108 16.07 -6.99 -1.80
C ILE A 108 16.71 -7.93 -0.76
N TYR A 109 17.46 -8.92 -1.21
CA TYR A 109 18.23 -9.83 -0.36
C TYR A 109 19.56 -9.25 0.12
N GLY A 110 19.93 -8.03 -0.28
CA GLY A 110 21.10 -7.32 0.23
C GLY A 110 22.44 -7.67 -0.45
N LEU A 111 22.40 -8.34 -1.61
CA LEU A 111 23.61 -8.65 -2.37
C LEU A 111 24.24 -7.39 -2.97
N LYS A 112 25.57 -7.38 -3.08
CA LYS A 112 26.31 -6.34 -3.83
C LYS A 112 26.09 -6.50 -5.33
N GLU A 113 26.16 -5.41 -6.08
CA GLU A 113 25.90 -5.45 -7.54
C GLU A 113 26.86 -6.36 -8.31
N GLU A 114 28.10 -6.49 -7.86
CA GLU A 114 29.09 -7.40 -8.44
C GLU A 114 28.68 -8.86 -8.27
N GLN A 115 28.28 -9.26 -7.05
CA GLN A 115 27.78 -10.61 -6.75
C GLN A 115 26.53 -10.93 -7.57
N ILE A 116 25.59 -9.98 -7.68
CA ILE A 116 24.39 -10.15 -8.50
C ILE A 116 24.79 -10.36 -9.97
N ARG A 117 25.79 -9.62 -10.49
CA ARG A 117 26.24 -9.72 -11.88
C ARG A 117 26.89 -11.07 -12.17
N GLU A 118 27.70 -11.59 -11.26
CA GLU A 118 28.32 -12.91 -11.37
C GLU A 118 27.26 -14.02 -11.36
N LYS A 119 26.39 -14.01 -10.35
CA LYS A 119 25.30 -14.99 -10.23
C LYS A 119 24.34 -14.92 -11.40
N PHE A 120 24.02 -13.72 -11.90
CA PHE A 120 23.20 -13.55 -13.09
C PHE A 120 23.81 -14.23 -14.32
N LYS A 121 25.13 -14.20 -14.51
CA LYS A 121 25.80 -14.90 -15.63
C LYS A 121 25.62 -16.41 -15.50
N ILE A 122 25.84 -16.96 -14.31
CA ILE A 122 25.70 -18.40 -14.02
C ILE A 122 24.25 -18.84 -14.26
N LEU A 123 23.29 -18.18 -13.61
CA LEU A 123 21.87 -18.49 -13.73
C LEU A 123 21.35 -18.32 -15.16
N ARG A 124 21.85 -17.33 -15.90
CA ARG A 124 21.50 -17.13 -17.31
C ARG A 124 21.93 -18.30 -18.18
N SER A 125 23.13 -18.84 -17.96
CA SER A 125 23.63 -19.99 -18.71
C SER A 125 22.88 -21.27 -18.33
N LEU A 126 22.71 -21.52 -17.03
CA LEU A 126 22.03 -22.69 -16.49
C LEU A 126 20.57 -22.78 -16.95
N LEU A 127 19.80 -21.71 -16.73
CA LEU A 127 18.35 -21.67 -16.95
C LEU A 127 17.99 -21.18 -18.37
N GLN A 128 18.96 -20.95 -19.24
CA GLN A 128 18.74 -20.42 -20.59
C GLN A 128 17.76 -19.22 -20.57
N LEU A 129 18.12 -18.21 -19.77
CA LEU A 129 17.24 -17.08 -19.54
C LEU A 129 17.05 -16.26 -20.84
N PRO A 130 15.87 -15.66 -21.04
CA PRO A 130 15.62 -14.77 -22.17
C PRO A 130 16.60 -13.58 -22.22
N PRO A 131 16.69 -12.88 -23.36
CA PRO A 131 17.53 -11.69 -23.52
C PRO A 131 17.42 -10.71 -22.34
N PRO A 132 18.56 -10.24 -21.77
CA PRO A 132 18.55 -9.45 -20.54
C PRO A 132 17.72 -8.15 -20.59
N ARG A 133 17.59 -7.55 -21.79
CA ARG A 133 16.85 -6.31 -22.05
C ARG A 133 15.39 -6.54 -22.42
N GLN A 134 14.95 -7.79 -22.56
CA GLN A 134 13.55 -8.10 -22.86
C GLN A 134 12.69 -7.82 -21.63
N LEU A 135 11.52 -7.22 -21.85
CA LEU A 135 10.51 -7.00 -20.80
C LEU A 135 9.88 -8.33 -20.38
N VAL A 136 9.57 -8.47 -19.10
CA VAL A 136 8.92 -9.67 -18.54
C VAL A 136 7.57 -9.92 -19.22
N LYS A 137 6.78 -8.87 -19.48
CA LYS A 137 5.50 -8.97 -20.20
C LYS A 137 5.62 -9.54 -21.62
N ASN A 138 6.79 -9.42 -22.24
CA ASN A 138 7.05 -9.95 -23.58
C ASN A 138 7.68 -11.36 -23.54
N CYS A 139 7.89 -11.94 -22.36
CA CYS A 139 8.41 -13.29 -22.21
C CYS A 139 7.26 -14.31 -22.29
N SER A 140 7.51 -15.50 -22.86
CA SER A 140 6.55 -16.61 -22.78
C SER A 140 6.40 -17.10 -21.33
N GLY A 141 5.30 -17.79 -21.00
CA GLY A 141 5.08 -18.34 -19.65
C GLY A 141 6.24 -19.23 -19.18
N GLY A 142 6.81 -20.05 -20.06
CA GLY A 142 8.01 -20.85 -19.77
C GLY A 142 9.25 -20.00 -19.52
N GLN A 143 9.46 -18.91 -20.28
CA GLN A 143 10.57 -17.98 -20.03
C GLN A 143 10.40 -17.25 -18.69
N GLN A 144 9.20 -16.76 -18.38
CA GLN A 144 8.89 -16.12 -17.11
C GLN A 144 9.09 -17.09 -15.93
N ARG A 145 8.72 -18.36 -16.08
CA ARG A 145 8.94 -19.41 -15.07
C ARG A 145 10.44 -19.59 -14.77
N ARG A 146 11.30 -19.59 -15.79
CA ARG A 146 12.76 -19.64 -15.61
C ARG A 146 13.33 -18.38 -14.95
N VAL A 147 12.77 -17.20 -15.26
CA VAL A 147 13.14 -15.96 -14.55
C VAL A 147 12.71 -16.01 -13.08
N SER A 148 11.53 -16.53 -12.78
CA SER A 148 11.04 -16.74 -11.40
C SER A 148 11.96 -17.67 -10.61
N PHE A 149 12.37 -18.78 -11.23
CA PHE A 149 13.37 -19.70 -10.66
C PHE A 149 14.68 -18.95 -10.36
N ALA A 150 15.23 -18.22 -11.34
CA ALA A 150 16.46 -17.45 -11.12
C ALA A 150 16.34 -16.46 -9.95
N CYS A 151 15.17 -15.83 -9.77
CA CYS A 151 14.92 -14.92 -8.66
C CYS A 151 14.87 -15.62 -7.30
N ALA A 152 14.35 -16.86 -7.24
CA ALA A 152 14.34 -17.66 -6.02
C ALA A 152 15.75 -18.14 -5.61
N MET A 153 16.68 -18.24 -6.55
CA MET A 153 18.04 -18.73 -6.33
C MET A 153 19.11 -17.66 -6.14
N ILE A 154 18.86 -16.42 -6.57
CA ILE A 154 19.90 -15.37 -6.67
C ILE A 154 20.68 -15.13 -5.37
N HIS A 155 20.07 -15.41 -4.22
CA HIS A 155 20.64 -15.22 -2.89
C HIS A 155 21.17 -16.47 -2.22
N GLU A 156 21.24 -17.61 -2.92
CA GLU A 156 21.75 -18.90 -2.40
C GLU A 156 21.10 -19.30 -1.07
N PRO A 157 19.79 -19.60 -1.09
CA PRO A 157 19.06 -19.94 0.13
C PRO A 157 19.52 -21.27 0.74
N GLU A 158 19.32 -21.42 2.06
CA GLU A 158 19.49 -22.71 2.74
C GLU A 158 18.38 -23.71 2.40
N LEU A 159 17.18 -23.19 2.10
CA LEU A 159 16.01 -23.97 1.68
C LEU A 159 15.41 -23.35 0.42
N LEU A 160 15.36 -24.14 -0.65
CA LEU A 160 14.75 -23.76 -1.92
C LEU A 160 13.42 -24.51 -2.09
N ILE A 161 12.33 -23.78 -2.25
CA ILE A 161 10.99 -24.34 -2.44
C ILE A 161 10.52 -23.94 -3.84
N LEU A 162 10.24 -24.95 -4.67
CA LEU A 162 9.87 -24.79 -6.07
C LEU A 162 8.50 -25.41 -6.32
N ASP A 163 7.51 -24.58 -6.65
CA ASP A 163 6.16 -25.06 -7.00
C ASP A 163 6.07 -25.28 -8.52
N GLU A 164 6.11 -26.54 -8.96
CA GLU A 164 6.02 -26.96 -10.36
C GLU A 164 7.03 -26.24 -11.32
N PRO A 165 8.34 -26.24 -11.02
CA PRO A 165 9.31 -25.39 -11.73
C PRO A 165 9.56 -25.75 -13.20
N THR A 166 9.33 -27.00 -13.58
CA THR A 166 9.74 -27.62 -14.86
C THR A 166 8.58 -27.86 -15.84
N VAL A 167 7.37 -27.43 -15.47
CA VAL A 167 6.19 -27.56 -16.33
C VAL A 167 6.34 -26.68 -17.57
N GLY A 168 6.14 -27.30 -18.74
CA GLY A 168 6.30 -26.63 -20.04
C GLY A 168 7.76 -26.33 -20.43
N LEU A 169 8.74 -26.94 -19.76
CA LEU A 169 10.14 -26.90 -20.17
C LEU A 169 10.51 -28.11 -21.05
N ASP A 170 11.48 -27.90 -21.92
CA ASP A 170 12.10 -28.95 -22.73
C ASP A 170 12.78 -30.02 -21.85
N PRO A 171 12.73 -31.32 -22.21
CA PRO A 171 13.34 -32.40 -21.44
C PRO A 171 14.83 -32.22 -21.14
N MET A 172 15.62 -31.72 -22.10
CA MET A 172 17.06 -31.54 -21.88
C MET A 172 17.34 -30.44 -20.86
N LEU A 173 16.55 -29.37 -20.87
CA LEU A 173 16.70 -28.28 -19.90
C LEU A 173 16.27 -28.74 -18.51
N ARG A 174 15.22 -29.54 -18.42
CA ARG A 174 14.76 -30.16 -17.17
C ARG A 174 15.87 -31.01 -16.55
N GLU A 175 16.55 -31.83 -17.35
CA GLU A 175 17.67 -32.64 -16.88
C GLU A 175 18.82 -31.78 -16.33
N LYS A 176 19.25 -30.75 -17.07
CA LYS A 176 20.29 -29.81 -16.61
C LYS A 176 19.94 -29.11 -15.29
N ILE A 177 18.67 -28.75 -15.09
CA ILE A 177 18.18 -28.16 -13.85
C ILE A 177 18.30 -29.18 -12.70
N TRP A 178 17.88 -30.42 -12.93
CA TRP A 178 17.96 -31.48 -11.93
C TRP A 178 19.40 -31.80 -11.53
N ASP A 179 20.30 -31.93 -12.49
CA ASP A 179 21.72 -32.18 -12.23
C ASP A 179 22.32 -31.08 -11.36
N PHE A 180 22.02 -29.83 -11.70
CA PHE A 180 22.44 -28.67 -10.91
C PHE A 180 21.88 -28.69 -9.48
N LEU A 181 20.60 -29.05 -9.29
CA LEU A 181 19.99 -29.12 -7.96
C LEU A 181 20.64 -30.22 -7.12
N VAL A 182 20.90 -31.39 -7.72
CA VAL A 182 21.58 -32.52 -7.06
C VAL A 182 23.01 -32.15 -6.67
N GLU A 183 23.74 -31.46 -7.55
CA GLU A 183 25.08 -30.96 -7.23
C GLU A 183 25.04 -29.91 -6.11
N SER A 184 24.07 -29.01 -6.17
CA SER A 184 23.91 -27.93 -5.18
C SER A 184 23.61 -28.47 -3.78
N THR A 185 22.73 -29.48 -3.66
CA THR A 185 22.40 -30.08 -2.35
C THR A 185 23.60 -30.81 -1.75
N ARG A 186 24.43 -31.46 -2.57
CA ARG A 186 25.68 -32.11 -2.16
C ARG A 186 26.73 -31.11 -1.66
N ASN A 187 26.94 -30.01 -2.39
CA ASN A 187 28.03 -29.08 -2.12
C ASN A 187 27.70 -28.05 -1.02
N SER A 188 26.44 -27.60 -0.92
CA SER A 188 26.05 -26.45 -0.08
C SER A 188 25.16 -26.78 1.12
N LYS A 189 24.82 -28.07 1.33
CA LYS A 189 23.81 -28.52 2.32
C LYS A 189 22.43 -27.85 2.15
N MET A 190 22.17 -27.21 0.99
CA MET A 190 20.86 -26.67 0.65
C MET A 190 19.82 -27.80 0.63
N ALA A 191 18.68 -27.58 1.25
CA ALA A 191 17.51 -28.45 1.10
C ALA A 191 16.64 -27.93 -0.05
N VAL A 192 16.07 -28.83 -0.84
CA VAL A 192 15.17 -28.46 -1.94
C VAL A 192 13.85 -29.19 -1.76
N ILE A 193 12.74 -28.47 -1.84
CA ILE A 193 11.39 -29.03 -1.93
C ILE A 193 10.87 -28.71 -3.32
N ILE A 194 10.50 -29.72 -4.09
CA ILE A 194 9.97 -29.57 -5.44
C ILE A 194 8.59 -30.22 -5.47
N THR A 195 7.56 -29.48 -5.85
CA THR A 195 6.30 -30.10 -6.25
C THR A 195 6.35 -30.41 -7.73
N THR A 196 5.86 -31.58 -8.09
CA THR A 196 5.76 -31.99 -9.49
C THR A 196 4.58 -32.94 -9.63
N HIS A 197 4.02 -33.00 -10.84
CA HIS A 197 3.12 -34.06 -11.26
C HIS A 197 3.83 -35.08 -12.16
N TYR A 198 5.12 -34.86 -12.49
CA TYR A 198 5.92 -35.79 -13.26
C TYR A 198 6.64 -36.77 -12.35
N ILE A 199 6.25 -38.03 -12.42
CA ILE A 199 6.78 -39.07 -11.54
C ILE A 199 8.27 -39.35 -11.85
N GLU A 200 8.67 -39.23 -13.11
CA GLU A 200 10.08 -39.31 -13.52
C GLU A 200 10.98 -38.25 -12.87
N GLU A 201 10.43 -37.08 -12.53
CA GLU A 201 11.17 -36.07 -11.77
C GLU A 201 11.28 -36.47 -10.30
N ALA A 202 10.18 -36.95 -9.71
CA ALA A 202 10.16 -37.42 -8.34
C ALA A 202 11.12 -38.60 -8.10
N LYS A 203 11.31 -39.48 -9.08
CA LYS A 203 12.28 -40.60 -9.04
C LYS A 203 13.72 -40.14 -8.77
N LYS A 204 14.09 -38.91 -9.17
CA LYS A 204 15.42 -38.34 -8.95
C LYS A 204 15.60 -37.73 -7.56
N ALA A 205 14.53 -37.55 -6.78
CA ALA A 205 14.59 -36.98 -5.44
C ALA A 205 15.16 -38.00 -4.43
N ASN A 206 15.76 -37.49 -3.36
CA ASN A 206 16.27 -38.34 -2.28
C ASN A 206 15.12 -38.97 -1.48
N CYS A 207 14.04 -38.21 -1.30
CA CYS A 207 12.83 -38.64 -0.62
C CYS A 207 11.62 -38.10 -1.39
N ILE A 208 10.54 -38.87 -1.43
CA ILE A 208 9.29 -38.46 -2.05
C ILE A 208 8.14 -38.56 -1.06
N GLY A 209 7.27 -37.56 -1.11
CA GLY A 209 6.00 -37.53 -0.42
C GLY A 209 4.85 -37.72 -1.39
N LEU A 210 4.05 -38.76 -1.19
CA LEU A 210 2.86 -39.05 -2.00
C LEU A 210 1.62 -38.45 -1.33
N MET A 211 1.06 -37.39 -1.89
CA MET A 211 -0.02 -36.61 -1.26
C MET A 211 -1.36 -36.72 -2.01
N ARG A 212 -2.43 -37.01 -1.26
CA ARG A 212 -3.81 -37.04 -1.77
C ARG A 212 -4.81 -36.61 -0.69
N ASN A 213 -5.82 -35.83 -1.07
CA ASN A 213 -6.90 -35.36 -0.19
C ASN A 213 -6.40 -34.73 1.14
N GLY A 214 -5.29 -33.97 1.07
CA GLY A 214 -4.73 -33.32 2.25
C GLY A 214 -3.90 -34.20 3.19
N VAL A 215 -3.69 -35.48 2.85
CA VAL A 215 -2.92 -36.45 3.64
C VAL A 215 -1.70 -36.92 2.86
N LEU A 216 -0.62 -37.23 3.58
CA LEU A 216 0.55 -37.89 3.02
C LEU A 216 0.37 -39.42 3.13
N LEU A 217 0.21 -40.08 1.98
CA LEU A 217 -0.04 -41.53 1.88
C LEU A 217 1.23 -42.34 2.17
N ALA A 218 2.38 -41.83 1.72
CA ALA A 218 3.69 -42.41 1.97
C ALA A 218 4.76 -41.32 1.91
N GLU A 219 5.81 -41.51 2.70
CA GLU A 219 7.00 -40.66 2.75
C GLU A 219 8.21 -41.58 2.92
N ASP A 220 9.01 -41.75 1.86
CA ASP A 220 10.26 -42.52 1.91
C ASP A 220 11.11 -42.24 0.66
N THR A 221 12.24 -42.92 0.52
CA THR A 221 13.00 -42.94 -0.73
C THR A 221 12.18 -43.62 -1.84
N PRO A 222 12.33 -43.18 -3.11
CA PRO A 222 11.67 -43.83 -4.26
C PRO A 222 11.80 -45.36 -4.28
N ILE A 223 12.98 -45.87 -3.95
CA ILE A 223 13.29 -47.30 -3.93
C ILE A 223 12.54 -48.02 -2.80
N ASN A 224 12.53 -47.46 -1.59
CA ASN A 224 11.84 -48.06 -0.45
C ASN A 224 10.33 -48.12 -0.65
N ILE A 225 9.74 -47.10 -1.29
CA ILE A 225 8.32 -47.13 -1.65
C ILE A 225 8.03 -48.29 -2.60
N MET A 226 8.84 -48.47 -3.66
CA MET A 226 8.66 -49.56 -4.61
C MET A 226 8.78 -50.95 -3.94
N ILE A 227 9.76 -51.13 -3.05
CA ILE A 227 9.94 -52.37 -2.29
C ILE A 227 8.75 -52.62 -1.35
N LYS A 228 8.31 -51.60 -0.61
CA LYS A 228 7.24 -51.71 0.40
C LYS A 228 5.89 -52.07 -0.20
N PHE A 229 5.61 -51.65 -1.43
CA PHE A 229 4.35 -51.91 -2.13
C PHE A 229 4.49 -52.97 -3.23
N GLU A 230 5.64 -53.65 -3.30
CA GLU A 230 5.93 -54.74 -4.25
C GLU A 230 5.60 -54.38 -5.71
N CYS A 231 6.04 -53.19 -6.15
CA CYS A 231 5.69 -52.64 -7.45
C CYS A 231 6.92 -52.24 -8.28
N ASN A 232 6.77 -52.28 -9.60
CA ASN A 232 7.85 -51.99 -10.56
C ASN A 232 7.99 -50.50 -10.86
N SER A 233 7.01 -49.69 -10.45
CA SER A 233 6.95 -48.26 -10.72
C SER A 233 6.34 -47.49 -9.53
N ILE A 234 6.64 -46.19 -9.43
CA ILE A 234 6.09 -45.33 -8.36
C ILE A 234 4.62 -44.97 -8.68
N GLU A 235 4.30 -44.94 -9.97
CA GLU A 235 2.95 -44.85 -10.52
C GLU A 235 2.05 -45.92 -9.89
N ASP A 236 2.49 -47.18 -9.90
CA ASP A 236 1.74 -48.32 -9.36
C ASP A 236 1.59 -48.20 -7.84
N ALA A 237 2.66 -47.83 -7.12
CA ALA A 237 2.60 -47.58 -5.68
C ALA A 237 1.55 -46.51 -5.36
N PHE A 238 1.55 -45.41 -6.13
CA PHE A 238 0.61 -44.31 -5.94
C PHE A 238 -0.82 -44.73 -6.25
N LEU A 239 -1.05 -45.59 -7.26
CA LEU A 239 -2.36 -46.14 -7.60
C LEU A 239 -2.89 -47.07 -6.50
N ILE A 240 -2.06 -47.99 -5.99
CA ILE A 240 -2.44 -48.91 -4.90
C ILE A 240 -2.82 -48.12 -3.64
N LEU A 241 -1.99 -47.15 -3.25
CA LEU A 241 -2.27 -46.26 -2.11
C LEU A 241 -3.54 -45.45 -2.32
N SER A 242 -3.75 -45.00 -3.55
CA SER A 242 -4.93 -44.27 -3.98
C SER A 242 -6.22 -45.08 -3.90
N GLN A 243 -6.18 -46.36 -4.26
CA GLN A 243 -7.33 -47.26 -4.16
C GLN A 243 -7.65 -47.59 -2.70
N LYS A 244 -6.63 -47.90 -1.89
CA LYS A 244 -6.80 -48.15 -0.44
C LYS A 244 -7.46 -46.99 0.30
N GLN A 245 -7.12 -45.75 -0.05
CA GLN A 245 -7.79 -44.57 0.50
C GLN A 245 -9.25 -44.47 0.02
N GLY A 246 -9.50 -44.70 -1.27
CA GLY A 246 -10.85 -44.68 -1.84
C GLY A 246 -11.78 -45.75 -1.24
N ASP A 247 -11.28 -46.96 -0.99
CA ASP A 247 -12.06 -48.04 -0.35
C ASP A 247 -12.37 -47.72 1.12
N SER A 248 -11.49 -46.95 1.79
CA SER A 248 -11.73 -46.44 3.14
C SER A 248 -12.80 -45.33 3.16
N ASP A 249 -12.94 -44.59 2.06
CA ASP A 249 -13.94 -43.52 1.88
C ASP A 249 -15.32 -44.06 1.39
N VAL A 250 -15.44 -45.35 1.01
CA VAL A 250 -16.65 -45.97 0.43
C VAL A 250 -17.49 -46.78 1.44
N VAL A 251 -17.15 -46.76 2.73
CA VAL A 251 -18.09 -47.23 3.76
C VAL A 251 -19.22 -46.20 3.92
N GLN A 252 -20.30 -46.39 3.15
CA GLN A 252 -21.51 -45.56 3.23
C GLN A 252 -22.12 -45.58 4.64
N PRO A 253 -22.77 -44.46 5.06
CA PRO A 253 -23.52 -44.41 6.29
C PRO A 253 -24.84 -45.15 6.09
N ASN A 254 -25.01 -46.32 6.70
CA ASN A 254 -26.33 -46.87 6.94
C ASN A 254 -26.35 -47.75 8.19
N THR A 255 -27.29 -47.41 9.08
CA THR A 255 -27.81 -48.21 10.21
C THR A 255 -26.86 -48.48 11.38
N ILE A 256 -26.79 -47.52 12.31
CA ILE A 256 -26.55 -47.85 13.72
C ILE A 256 -27.90 -48.31 14.29
N ASN A 257 -28.16 -49.62 14.23
CA ASN A 257 -29.10 -50.28 15.12
C ASN A 257 -28.30 -50.81 16.32
N THR A 258 -28.62 -50.24 17.47
CA THR A 258 -28.49 -50.78 18.84
C THR A 258 -27.94 -52.21 18.97
N SER A 259 -26.75 -52.32 19.56
CA SER A 259 -26.48 -53.28 20.62
C SER A 259 -25.30 -52.80 21.47
N GLN A 260 -25.40 -53.07 22.77
CA GLN A 260 -24.63 -52.49 23.87
C GLN A 260 -23.14 -52.89 23.88
N PRO A 261 -22.27 -52.12 24.55
CA PRO A 261 -20.88 -52.48 24.80
C PRO A 261 -20.73 -53.35 26.06
N PRO A 262 -19.72 -54.24 26.16
CA PRO A 262 -19.32 -54.78 27.45
C PRO A 262 -18.48 -53.74 28.20
N ALA A 263 -18.89 -53.54 29.46
CA ALA A 263 -18.30 -52.62 30.43
C ALA A 263 -16.98 -53.14 31.02
N ILE A 264 -16.27 -52.20 31.68
CA ILE A 264 -15.43 -52.28 32.90
C ILE A 264 -14.26 -51.30 32.71
N MET A 265 -13.85 -50.41 33.61
CA MET A 265 -14.40 -49.65 34.75
C MET A 265 -13.17 -48.94 35.37
N HIS A 266 -13.26 -47.63 35.60
CA HIS A 266 -12.74 -46.85 36.75
C HIS A 266 -12.71 -45.36 36.35
N SER A 267 -13.79 -44.62 36.61
CA SER A 267 -14.09 -43.83 37.83
C SER A 267 -13.33 -42.48 37.87
N VAL A 268 -14.01 -41.38 37.53
CA VAL A 268 -14.45 -40.29 38.48
C VAL A 268 -13.32 -39.24 38.62
N GLU A 269 -13.49 -37.92 38.46
CA GLU A 269 -14.59 -37.00 38.75
C GLU A 269 -14.44 -35.70 37.93
N VAL A 270 -15.57 -35.04 37.66
CA VAL A 270 -15.66 -33.70 37.05
C VAL A 270 -15.72 -32.67 38.17
N ILE A 271 -14.91 -31.61 38.10
CA ILE A 271 -15.19 -30.36 38.82
C ILE A 271 -15.28 -29.24 37.80
N ASP A 272 -16.48 -28.66 37.79
CA ASP A 272 -16.93 -27.50 37.04
C ASP A 272 -16.27 -26.23 37.58
N ALA A 273 -15.79 -25.34 36.71
CA ALA A 273 -15.46 -23.97 37.07
C ALA A 273 -15.57 -23.04 35.85
N THR A 274 -16.59 -22.22 35.94
CA THR A 274 -16.98 -21.05 35.17
C THR A 274 -15.84 -20.05 34.91
N SER A 275 -16.00 -19.34 33.79
CA SER A 275 -15.33 -18.13 33.23
C SER A 275 -14.86 -17.04 34.24
N PRO A 276 -14.11 -15.96 33.88
CA PRO A 276 -14.00 -15.27 32.56
C PRO A 276 -12.63 -14.61 32.21
N GLU A 277 -12.59 -13.92 31.06
CA GLU A 277 -11.55 -12.96 30.63
C GLU A 277 -11.25 -11.86 31.66
N PRO A 278 -10.12 -11.13 31.53
CA PRO A 278 -10.24 -9.68 31.59
C PRO A 278 -9.35 -8.86 30.64
N ASN A 279 -9.99 -7.77 30.19
CA ASN A 279 -9.50 -6.58 29.51
C ASN A 279 -8.41 -5.80 30.27
N ASP A 280 -7.71 -4.99 29.47
CA ASP A 280 -7.10 -3.69 29.75
C ASP A 280 -7.34 -3.07 31.14
N ILE A 281 -6.27 -2.54 31.74
CA ILE A 281 -6.25 -1.18 32.32
C ILE A 281 -4.79 -0.70 32.47
N CYS A 282 -4.52 0.42 31.83
CA CYS A 282 -3.35 1.26 31.96
C CYS A 282 -3.47 2.09 33.25
N LYS A 283 -2.44 2.11 34.11
CA LYS A 283 -2.24 3.17 35.12
C LYS A 283 -0.77 3.58 35.19
N LYS A 284 -0.59 4.89 35.10
CA LYS A 284 0.66 5.66 35.17
C LYS A 284 0.91 6.17 36.60
N LEU A 285 2.20 6.39 36.89
CA LEU A 285 2.85 7.34 37.83
C LEU A 285 3.02 6.91 39.31
N PRO A 286 4.01 7.48 40.05
CA PRO A 286 5.11 8.38 39.65
C PRO A 286 6.53 7.95 40.10
N VAL A 287 7.49 8.76 39.64
CA VAL A 287 8.91 8.85 39.95
C VAL A 287 9.14 9.31 41.40
N ASP A 288 10.18 8.79 42.06
CA ASP A 288 10.90 9.48 43.13
C ASP A 288 12.41 9.17 43.03
N GLU A 289 13.21 10.24 43.03
CA GLU A 289 14.66 10.26 43.22
C GLU A 289 14.98 10.18 44.71
N ASN A 290 15.99 9.39 45.12
CA ASN A 290 17.08 9.88 45.96
C ASN A 290 18.16 8.83 46.27
N ASP A 291 19.37 9.36 46.35
CA ASP A 291 20.66 8.78 46.68
C ASP A 291 20.71 7.93 47.98
N ASN A 292 21.52 6.86 47.98
CA ASN A 292 22.78 6.86 48.73
C ASN A 292 23.63 5.58 48.60
N LYS A 293 24.94 5.81 48.57
CA LYS A 293 26.05 4.85 48.58
C LYS A 293 26.01 3.92 49.79
N THR A 294 26.31 2.63 49.59
CA THR A 294 27.19 1.89 50.53
C THR A 294 27.92 0.75 49.82
N GLN A 295 29.24 0.75 49.95
CA GLN A 295 30.15 -0.33 49.56
C GLN A 295 29.95 -1.55 50.47
N ARG A 296 29.79 -2.75 49.90
CA ARG A 296 30.32 -4.00 50.47
C ARG A 296 30.71 -4.96 49.34
N THR A 297 31.94 -5.42 49.46
CA THR A 297 32.58 -6.56 48.80
C THR A 297 31.80 -7.85 49.04
N ASP A 298 31.54 -8.65 48.01
CA ASP A 298 32.18 -9.97 47.87
C ASP A 298 31.78 -10.73 46.60
N GLN A 299 32.69 -11.63 46.25
CA GLN A 299 32.91 -12.41 45.05
C GLN A 299 31.73 -13.28 44.58
N GLY A 300 31.49 -13.36 43.27
CA GLY A 300 30.67 -14.42 42.67
C GLY A 300 30.18 -14.18 41.24
N GLY A 301 30.86 -14.79 40.27
CA GLY A 301 30.26 -15.36 39.05
C GLY A 301 29.42 -14.47 38.13
N HIS A 302 30.09 -13.84 37.17
CA HIS A 302 29.51 -13.06 36.08
C HIS A 302 28.97 -13.98 34.97
N CYS A 303 27.66 -13.97 34.68
CA CYS A 303 27.06 -14.27 33.37
C CYS A 303 25.56 -13.91 33.37
N ARG A 304 25.25 -12.61 33.19
CA ARG A 304 23.93 -12.19 32.72
C ARG A 304 24.08 -10.90 31.93
N GLU A 305 24.14 -11.02 30.61
CA GLU A 305 23.75 -9.95 29.68
C GLU A 305 23.77 -10.46 28.23
N GLN A 306 22.60 -10.83 27.70
CA GLN A 306 22.34 -10.81 26.25
C GLN A 306 20.84 -10.75 25.90
N GLU A 307 20.00 -10.21 26.79
CA GLU A 307 18.55 -10.07 26.54
C GLU A 307 18.10 -8.67 26.08
N THR A 308 19.01 -7.71 25.91
CA THR A 308 18.63 -6.32 25.59
C THR A 308 18.98 -5.84 24.18
N ASP A 309 19.61 -6.67 23.33
CA ASP A 309 20.02 -6.23 21.97
C ASP A 309 19.10 -6.73 20.83
N ASN A 310 18.16 -7.64 21.12
CA ASN A 310 17.25 -8.18 20.08
C ASN A 310 16.05 -7.27 19.75
N ARG A 311 15.72 -6.29 20.61
CA ARG A 311 14.62 -5.34 20.32
C ARG A 311 15.01 -4.22 19.35
N LYS A 312 16.30 -3.92 19.18
CA LYS A 312 16.76 -2.81 18.32
C LYS A 312 17.07 -3.19 16.87
N ARG A 313 17.04 -4.49 16.51
CA ARG A 313 17.23 -4.96 15.12
C ARG A 313 15.94 -5.12 14.31
N ILE A 314 14.81 -4.80 14.92
CA ILE A 314 13.51 -4.70 14.24
C ILE A 314 13.38 -3.20 13.91
N PHE A 315 13.17 -2.85 12.64
CA PHE A 315 12.91 -1.48 12.15
C PHE A 315 14.08 -0.57 11.67
N PHE A 316 15.12 -1.14 11.04
CA PHE A 316 15.78 -0.41 9.94
C PHE A 316 15.81 -1.31 8.72
N THR A 317 14.90 -1.06 7.77
CA THR A 317 15.04 -1.65 6.44
C THR A 317 16.42 -1.21 5.93
N THR A 318 17.29 -2.16 5.61
CA THR A 318 18.63 -1.85 5.08
C THR A 318 18.48 -0.88 3.92
N ARG A 319 19.24 0.23 3.88
CA ARG A 319 19.18 1.26 2.80
C ARG A 319 19.09 0.65 1.39
N GLY A 320 19.70 -0.53 1.17
CA GLY A 320 19.59 -1.30 -0.06
C GLY A 320 18.17 -1.75 -0.45
N ARG A 321 17.33 -2.16 0.52
CA ARG A 321 15.93 -2.55 0.27
C ARG A 321 15.07 -1.37 -0.15
N ILE A 322 15.19 -0.23 0.52
CA ILE A 322 14.50 1.01 0.12
C ILE A 322 14.93 1.39 -1.29
N LYS A 323 16.24 1.38 -1.57
CA LYS A 323 16.77 1.69 -2.90
C LYS A 323 16.20 0.74 -3.96
N ALA A 324 16.10 -0.56 -3.68
CA ALA A 324 15.52 -1.55 -4.58
C ALA A 324 14.04 -1.26 -4.87
N LEU A 325 13.24 -1.00 -3.84
CA LEU A 325 11.81 -0.68 -3.97
C LEU A 325 11.59 0.63 -4.72
N MET A 326 12.37 1.67 -4.42
CA MET A 326 12.31 2.94 -5.14
C MET A 326 12.68 2.75 -6.61
N THR A 327 13.72 1.98 -6.91
CA THR A 327 14.12 1.68 -8.30
C THR A 327 13.01 0.95 -9.03
N LYS A 328 12.37 -0.05 -8.40
CA LYS A 328 11.24 -0.78 -8.96
C LYS A 328 10.07 0.16 -9.29
N ASN A 329 9.61 0.93 -8.31
CA ASN A 329 8.48 1.84 -8.46
C ASN A 329 8.77 2.93 -9.50
N PHE A 330 10.00 3.45 -9.54
CA PHE A 330 10.43 4.43 -10.54
C PHE A 330 10.39 3.83 -11.96
N VAL A 331 10.93 2.63 -12.16
CA VAL A 331 10.88 1.94 -13.46
C VAL A 331 9.44 1.68 -13.90
N GLN A 332 8.55 1.26 -12.99
CA GLN A 332 7.14 1.06 -13.28
C GLN A 332 6.45 2.36 -13.68
N LEU A 333 6.66 3.44 -12.92
CA LEU A 333 6.08 4.75 -13.19
C LEU A 333 6.48 5.26 -14.58
N PHE A 334 7.79 5.26 -14.89
CA PHE A 334 8.29 5.77 -16.17
C PHE A 334 7.88 4.93 -17.39
N ARG A 335 7.60 3.63 -17.20
CA ARG A 335 7.15 2.74 -18.28
C ARG A 335 5.63 2.65 -18.41
N GLN A 336 4.88 3.29 -17.52
CA GLN A 336 3.43 3.45 -17.60
C GLN A 336 3.08 4.93 -17.91
N PRO A 337 3.20 5.37 -19.18
CA PRO A 337 3.04 6.78 -19.56
C PRO A 337 1.63 7.31 -19.29
N SER A 338 0.60 6.46 -19.35
CA SER A 338 -0.80 6.84 -19.07
C SER A 338 -0.97 7.40 -17.66
N GLY A 339 -0.33 6.79 -16.66
CA GLY A 339 -0.40 7.23 -15.27
C GLY A 339 0.27 8.59 -15.05
N ILE A 340 1.43 8.81 -15.69
CA ILE A 340 2.15 10.09 -15.61
C ILE A 340 1.33 11.21 -16.26
N ILE A 341 0.80 10.96 -17.46
CA ILE A 341 -0.03 11.95 -18.18
C ILE A 341 -1.24 12.32 -17.33
N PHE A 342 -1.94 11.35 -16.76
CA PHE A 342 -3.08 11.60 -15.89
C PHE A 342 -2.70 12.42 -14.65
N MET A 343 -1.59 12.06 -13.97
CA MET A 343 -1.09 12.78 -12.80
C MET A 343 -0.70 14.23 -13.10
N LEU A 344 -0.23 14.54 -14.31
CA LEU A 344 0.12 15.90 -14.71
C LEU A 344 -1.10 16.69 -15.22
N LEU A 345 -1.98 16.05 -15.98
CA LEU A 345 -3.13 16.69 -16.61
C LEU A 345 -4.24 17.00 -15.59
N PHE A 346 -4.49 16.11 -14.64
CA PHE A 346 -5.59 16.26 -13.69
C PHE A 346 -5.47 17.53 -12.81
N PRO A 347 -4.31 17.84 -12.18
CA PRO A 347 -4.14 19.09 -11.44
C PRO A 347 -4.27 20.33 -12.32
N LEU A 348 -3.81 20.26 -13.59
CA LEU A 348 -3.94 21.38 -14.54
C LEU A 348 -5.41 21.66 -14.87
N ILE A 349 -6.19 20.61 -15.11
CA ILE A 349 -7.65 20.73 -15.33
C ILE A 349 -8.30 21.31 -14.06
N GLN A 350 -8.00 20.76 -12.89
CA GLN A 350 -8.56 21.23 -11.62
C GLN A 350 -8.24 22.72 -11.38
N LEU A 351 -6.99 23.13 -11.61
CA LEU A 351 -6.56 24.52 -11.47
C LEU A 351 -7.27 25.44 -12.47
N THR A 352 -7.42 24.98 -13.71
CA THR A 352 -8.14 25.73 -14.76
C THR A 352 -9.61 25.90 -14.39
N CYS A 353 -10.28 24.82 -13.95
CA CYS A 353 -11.66 24.87 -13.49
C CYS A 353 -11.82 25.79 -12.27
N PHE A 354 -10.88 25.76 -11.33
CA PHE A 354 -10.88 26.63 -10.16
C PHE A 354 -10.79 28.11 -10.54
N TYR A 355 -9.88 28.47 -11.45
CA TYR A 355 -9.77 29.85 -11.94
C TYR A 355 -10.97 30.30 -12.78
N LEU A 356 -11.58 29.40 -13.55
CA LEU A 356 -12.82 29.71 -14.27
C LEU A 356 -14.01 29.91 -13.31
N ALA A 357 -14.08 29.16 -12.22
CA ALA A 357 -15.18 29.22 -11.25
C ALA A 357 -15.16 30.48 -10.36
N ILE A 358 -13.97 30.94 -9.94
CA ILE A 358 -13.85 32.17 -9.13
C ILE A 358 -14.11 33.43 -9.97
N GLY A 359 -13.90 33.36 -11.29
CA GLY A 359 -14.04 34.51 -12.19
C GLY A 359 -12.88 35.50 -12.07
N LYS A 360 -12.87 36.51 -12.95
CA LYS A 360 -11.91 37.63 -12.92
C LYS A 360 -12.50 38.78 -12.11
N THR A 361 -11.66 39.72 -11.69
CA THR A 361 -12.12 41.01 -11.15
C THR A 361 -13.04 41.69 -12.19
N PRO A 362 -14.25 42.12 -11.82
CA PRO A 362 -15.15 42.80 -12.75
C PRO A 362 -14.53 44.13 -13.17
N THR A 363 -14.49 44.39 -14.48
CA THR A 363 -14.00 45.64 -15.08
C THR A 363 -15.11 46.26 -15.92
N ASN A 364 -15.15 47.59 -16.07
CA ASN A 364 -16.16 48.35 -16.81
C ASN A 364 -17.57 48.32 -16.18
N LEU A 365 -17.66 48.44 -14.85
CA LEU A 365 -18.95 48.60 -14.19
C LEU A 365 -19.48 50.02 -14.43
N LYS A 366 -20.62 50.16 -15.10
CA LYS A 366 -21.23 51.47 -15.34
C LYS A 366 -21.89 51.99 -14.06
N LEU A 367 -21.44 53.13 -13.56
CA LEU A 367 -21.91 53.76 -12.34
C LEU A 367 -22.52 55.14 -12.64
N GLY A 368 -23.78 55.32 -12.29
CA GLY A 368 -24.48 56.59 -12.41
C GLY A 368 -24.01 57.60 -11.36
N ILE A 369 -23.89 58.87 -11.74
CA ILE A 369 -23.54 59.97 -10.83
C ILE A 369 -24.55 61.10 -11.01
N VAL A 370 -25.14 61.51 -9.91
CA VAL A 370 -26.10 62.62 -9.81
C VAL A 370 -25.59 63.60 -8.76
N SER A 371 -25.37 64.85 -9.12
CA SER A 371 -24.96 65.90 -8.20
C SER A 371 -25.91 67.08 -8.26
N GLY A 372 -26.57 67.38 -7.14
CA GLY A 372 -27.40 68.58 -6.98
C GLY A 372 -26.58 69.86 -6.83
N GLU A 373 -25.26 69.77 -6.61
CA GLU A 373 -24.38 70.94 -6.47
C GLU A 373 -23.88 71.49 -7.80
N VAL A 374 -23.95 70.68 -8.86
CA VAL A 374 -23.25 70.94 -10.12
C VAL A 374 -24.20 70.79 -11.29
N ASN A 375 -24.41 71.89 -12.02
CA ASN A 375 -25.22 71.88 -13.24
C ASN A 375 -24.43 71.40 -14.47
N ASP A 376 -23.11 71.55 -14.46
CA ASP A 376 -22.21 71.10 -15.53
C ASP A 376 -20.98 70.39 -14.95
N TYR A 377 -20.92 69.07 -15.17
CA TYR A 377 -19.85 68.20 -14.70
C TYR A 377 -18.51 68.49 -15.38
N ALA A 378 -18.47 69.20 -16.51
CA ALA A 378 -17.20 69.68 -17.08
C ALA A 378 -16.45 70.58 -16.10
N THR A 379 -17.18 71.31 -15.25
CA THR A 379 -16.59 72.14 -14.20
C THR A 379 -15.92 71.32 -13.11
N CYS A 380 -16.19 70.02 -12.95
CA CYS A 380 -15.53 69.17 -11.95
C CYS A 380 -14.09 68.79 -12.34
N PHE A 381 -13.71 68.93 -13.61
CA PHE A 381 -12.39 68.56 -14.13
C PHE A 381 -11.43 69.75 -14.29
N ASP A 382 -11.81 70.94 -13.81
CA ASP A 382 -10.92 72.10 -13.76
C ASP A 382 -9.79 71.86 -12.75
N GLN A 383 -8.54 72.03 -13.18
CA GLN A 383 -7.35 71.82 -12.34
C GLN A 383 -7.30 72.75 -11.11
N ASN A 384 -8.05 73.86 -11.14
CA ASN A 384 -8.13 74.83 -10.04
C ASN A 384 -9.03 74.40 -8.88
N LEU A 385 -9.76 73.29 -8.98
CA LEU A 385 -10.64 72.77 -7.91
C LEU A 385 -9.95 71.84 -6.91
N ARG A 386 -8.64 71.59 -7.10
CA ARG A 386 -7.81 70.90 -6.11
C ARG A 386 -7.74 71.71 -4.82
N THR A 387 -7.56 71.04 -3.70
CA THR A 387 -7.33 71.68 -2.39
C THR A 387 -6.16 72.65 -2.50
N VAL A 388 -6.47 73.94 -2.58
CA VAL A 388 -5.47 74.99 -2.38
C VAL A 388 -5.22 75.04 -0.88
N PHE A 389 -4.15 74.39 -0.42
CA PHE A 389 -3.49 74.84 0.81
C PHE A 389 -2.92 76.21 0.51
N ASN A 390 -3.76 77.24 0.63
CA ASN A 390 -3.23 78.59 0.62
C ASN A 390 -2.38 78.70 1.89
N HIS A 391 -1.22 79.34 1.82
CA HIS A 391 -0.24 79.46 2.92
C HIS A 391 -0.78 80.17 4.21
N ASN A 392 -2.10 80.38 4.32
CA ASN A 392 -2.83 81.07 5.37
C ASN A 392 -3.93 80.20 6.05
N ASP A 393 -3.79 78.87 6.14
CA ASP A 393 -4.64 77.96 6.94
C ASP A 393 -6.17 77.97 6.67
N THR A 394 -6.65 78.51 5.54
CA THR A 394 -8.09 78.45 5.19
C THR A 394 -8.40 77.28 4.25
N CYS A 395 -9.12 76.27 4.75
CA CYS A 395 -9.62 75.16 3.93
C CYS A 395 -10.92 75.57 3.22
N GLU A 396 -10.89 75.69 1.89
CA GLU A 396 -12.09 76.03 1.12
C GLU A 396 -12.89 74.76 0.75
N PHE A 397 -13.99 74.54 1.48
CA PHE A 397 -14.94 73.43 1.29
C PHE A 397 -15.95 73.74 0.18
N LYS A 398 -15.47 73.88 -1.06
CA LYS A 398 -16.33 74.06 -2.25
C LYS A 398 -16.26 72.85 -3.17
N LYS A 399 -17.42 72.46 -3.71
CA LYS A 399 -17.60 71.37 -4.70
C LYS A 399 -16.92 70.05 -4.28
N ILE A 400 -17.16 69.60 -3.05
CA ILE A 400 -16.65 68.34 -2.51
C ILE A 400 -17.15 67.16 -3.34
N SER A 401 -18.38 67.24 -3.88
CA SER A 401 -18.93 66.23 -4.80
C SER A 401 -18.02 65.97 -5.99
N CYS A 402 -17.55 67.02 -6.68
CA CYS A 402 -16.60 66.90 -7.79
C CYS A 402 -15.29 66.20 -7.39
N ARG A 403 -14.74 66.54 -6.20
CA ARG A 403 -13.49 65.93 -5.70
C ARG A 403 -13.66 64.43 -5.44
N TYR A 404 -14.77 64.05 -4.83
CA TYR A 404 -15.10 62.64 -4.62
C TYR A 404 -15.23 61.90 -5.96
N ILE A 405 -15.90 62.52 -6.93
CA ILE A 405 -16.06 61.96 -8.29
C ILE A 405 -14.70 61.79 -8.98
N THR A 406 -13.77 62.74 -8.86
CA THR A 406 -12.45 62.64 -9.52
C THR A 406 -11.55 61.58 -8.91
N GLU A 407 -11.65 61.33 -7.60
CA GLU A 407 -10.87 60.31 -6.89
C GLU A 407 -11.43 58.89 -7.05
N LEU A 408 -12.64 58.75 -7.60
CA LEU A 408 -13.31 57.47 -7.80
C LEU A 408 -12.75 56.71 -9.02
N GLY A 409 -11.47 56.29 -8.96
CA GLY A 409 -10.65 55.65 -10.02
C GLY A 409 -11.35 55.08 -11.27
N ASP A 410 -10.86 55.45 -12.46
CA ASP A 410 -11.40 55.03 -13.77
C ASP A 410 -11.21 53.53 -14.08
N ASP A 411 -10.39 52.84 -13.30
CA ASP A 411 -10.00 51.45 -13.47
C ASP A 411 -11.06 50.43 -12.98
N ILE A 412 -11.97 50.88 -12.11
CA ILE A 412 -12.99 50.02 -11.49
C ILE A 412 -14.37 50.25 -12.09
N ALA A 413 -14.74 51.50 -12.40
CA ALA A 413 -16.08 51.86 -12.86
C ALA A 413 -16.10 52.96 -13.95
N GLU A 414 -16.92 52.76 -14.97
CA GLU A 414 -17.22 53.77 -16.00
C GLU A 414 -18.31 54.70 -15.47
N ARG A 415 -17.99 55.99 -15.33
CA ARG A 415 -18.89 56.99 -14.72
C ARG A 415 -19.85 57.56 -15.76
N VAL A 416 -21.15 57.49 -15.51
CA VAL A 416 -22.21 58.04 -16.36
C VAL A 416 -22.93 59.14 -15.59
N TYR A 417 -22.97 60.36 -16.12
CA TYR A 417 -23.51 61.52 -15.42
C TYR A 417 -24.97 61.79 -15.81
N TYR A 418 -25.81 62.05 -14.80
CA TYR A 418 -27.22 62.39 -14.97
C TYR A 418 -27.54 63.73 -14.32
N LYS A 419 -28.57 64.42 -14.82
CA LYS A 419 -28.95 65.75 -14.31
C LYS A 419 -29.93 65.66 -13.15
N THR A 420 -30.81 64.67 -13.16
CA THR A 420 -31.81 64.46 -12.11
C THR A 420 -31.73 63.04 -11.55
N GLU A 421 -32.20 62.87 -10.32
CA GLU A 421 -32.26 61.55 -9.69
C GLU A 421 -33.21 60.61 -10.46
N GLU A 422 -34.32 61.13 -10.98
CA GLU A 422 -35.28 60.33 -11.75
C GLU A 422 -34.67 59.75 -13.05
N GLU A 423 -33.79 60.49 -13.73
CA GLU A 423 -33.06 60.00 -14.90
C GLU A 423 -32.14 58.83 -14.53
N ALA A 424 -31.38 58.97 -13.44
CA ALA A 424 -30.46 57.94 -12.97
C ALA A 424 -31.20 56.69 -12.46
N TYR A 425 -32.33 56.88 -11.77
CA TYR A 425 -33.18 55.79 -11.30
C TYR A 425 -33.82 55.01 -12.46
N ASN A 426 -34.29 55.71 -13.50
CA ASN A 426 -34.80 55.05 -14.69
C ASN A 426 -33.70 54.32 -15.46
N ALA A 427 -32.49 54.87 -15.52
CA ALA A 427 -31.33 54.22 -16.13
C ALA A 427 -30.89 52.97 -15.36
N SER A 428 -30.92 53.00 -14.02
CA SER A 428 -30.60 51.82 -13.20
C SER A 428 -31.64 50.71 -13.40
N LYS A 429 -32.93 51.06 -13.43
CA LYS A 429 -34.03 50.10 -13.68
C LYS A 429 -33.97 49.48 -15.08
N ARG A 430 -33.42 50.20 -16.06
CA ARG A 430 -33.18 49.72 -17.43
C ARG A 430 -31.87 48.95 -17.58
N THR A 431 -31.12 48.75 -16.50
CA THR A 431 -29.80 48.08 -16.49
C THR A 431 -28.74 48.79 -17.33
N GLU A 432 -28.90 50.09 -17.58
CA GLU A 432 -27.90 50.91 -18.28
C GLU A 432 -26.71 51.25 -17.37
N VAL A 433 -26.97 51.38 -16.06
CA VAL A 433 -25.98 51.51 -14.99
C VAL A 433 -26.29 50.49 -13.88
N LEU A 434 -25.25 49.99 -13.19
CA LEU A 434 -25.38 49.04 -12.07
C LEU A 434 -26.09 49.65 -10.85
N GLY A 435 -25.92 50.96 -10.70
CA GLY A 435 -26.43 51.76 -9.61
C GLY A 435 -25.99 53.20 -9.80
N TYR A 436 -26.46 54.09 -8.94
CA TYR A 436 -26.08 55.49 -8.98
C TYR A 436 -25.76 56.05 -7.59
N ILE A 437 -24.88 57.04 -7.58
CA ILE A 437 -24.51 57.84 -6.41
C ILE A 437 -25.19 59.20 -6.54
N MET A 438 -25.85 59.66 -5.48
CA MET A 438 -26.52 60.95 -5.44
C MET A 438 -25.93 61.86 -4.36
N PHE A 439 -25.53 63.06 -4.78
CA PHE A 439 -25.07 64.15 -3.92
C PHE A 439 -26.19 65.21 -3.79
N PRO A 440 -26.60 65.57 -2.56
CA PRO A 440 -27.55 66.67 -2.32
C PRO A 440 -27.04 68.05 -2.81
N SER A 441 -27.96 69.02 -2.95
CA SER A 441 -27.65 70.35 -3.51
C SER A 441 -26.76 71.24 -2.64
N ASN A 442 -26.75 71.03 -1.33
CA ASN A 442 -25.91 71.76 -0.37
C ASN A 442 -24.84 70.86 0.28
N PHE A 443 -24.37 69.83 -0.43
CA PHE A 443 -23.52 68.79 0.14
C PHE A 443 -22.21 69.31 0.74
N SER A 444 -21.50 70.20 0.05
CA SER A 444 -20.21 70.76 0.44
C SER A 444 -20.32 71.62 1.69
N GLU A 445 -21.35 72.47 1.74
CA GLU A 445 -21.59 73.37 2.86
C GLU A 445 -22.08 72.59 4.09
N SER A 446 -22.98 71.63 3.88
CA SER A 446 -23.48 70.77 4.94
C SER A 446 -22.38 69.87 5.51
N MET A 447 -21.47 69.39 4.66
CA MET A 447 -20.30 68.61 5.09
C MET A 447 -19.32 69.47 5.88
N ARG A 448 -19.13 70.74 5.51
CA ARG A 448 -18.31 71.70 6.27
C ARG A 448 -18.89 71.93 7.66
N VAL A 449 -20.17 72.27 7.76
CA VAL A 449 -20.89 72.47 9.03
C VAL A 449 -20.81 71.22 9.91
N ARG A 450 -21.04 70.03 9.33
CA ARG A 450 -20.92 68.76 10.05
C ARG A 450 -19.51 68.48 10.55
N MET A 451 -18.48 68.91 9.83
CA MET A 451 -17.09 68.75 10.25
C MET A 451 -16.68 69.73 11.37
N GLU A 452 -17.19 70.97 11.33
CA GLU A 452 -16.90 72.02 12.31
C GLU A 452 -17.70 71.87 13.61
N GLU A 453 -19.00 71.63 13.51
CA GLU A 453 -19.93 71.59 14.66
C GLU A 453 -20.10 70.18 15.23
N GLY A 454 -19.71 69.15 14.49
CA GLY A 454 -19.71 67.76 14.93
C GLY A 454 -21.08 67.28 15.40
N ARG A 455 -21.24 67.08 16.72
CA ARG A 455 -22.50 66.61 17.33
C ARG A 455 -23.57 67.70 17.48
N TYR A 456 -23.21 68.96 17.22
CA TYR A 456 -24.11 70.11 17.34
C TYR A 456 -24.65 70.59 15.99
N ALA A 457 -24.28 69.94 14.89
CA ALA A 457 -24.78 70.27 13.57
C ALA A 457 -26.29 70.07 13.46
N ASP A 458 -26.98 71.00 12.81
CA ASP A 458 -28.42 70.92 12.54
C ASP A 458 -28.79 69.68 11.71
N ASP A 459 -30.00 69.15 11.92
CA ASP A 459 -30.48 67.95 11.22
C ASP A 459 -30.45 68.12 9.70
N GLY A 460 -30.71 69.33 9.19
CA GLY A 460 -30.60 69.65 7.76
C GLY A 460 -29.17 69.56 7.21
N ALA A 461 -28.16 69.90 8.03
CA ALA A 461 -26.75 69.73 7.66
C ALA A 461 -26.33 68.25 7.72
N VAL A 462 -26.93 67.46 8.62
CA VAL A 462 -26.70 66.02 8.68
C VAL A 462 -27.28 65.32 7.46
N GLU A 463 -28.53 65.61 7.08
CA GLU A 463 -29.18 64.99 5.92
C GLU A 463 -28.50 65.36 4.61
N ASN A 464 -28.20 66.64 4.39
CA ASN A 464 -27.61 67.11 3.13
C ASN A 464 -26.12 66.75 2.98
N SER A 465 -25.45 66.29 4.04
CA SER A 465 -24.07 65.79 3.99
C SER A 465 -23.96 64.27 3.81
N VAL A 466 -25.09 63.55 3.70
CA VAL A 466 -25.10 62.11 3.45
C VAL A 466 -25.09 61.83 1.94
N LEU A 467 -24.15 61.00 1.51
CA LEU A 467 -24.09 60.45 0.18
C LEU A 467 -24.98 59.21 0.10
N SER A 468 -25.94 59.20 -0.83
CA SER A 468 -26.81 58.05 -1.04
C SER A 468 -26.32 57.21 -2.22
N VAL A 469 -26.26 55.89 -2.02
CA VAL A 469 -25.89 54.93 -3.05
C VAL A 469 -27.06 54.00 -3.28
N HIS A 470 -27.59 54.01 -4.50
CA HIS A 470 -28.68 53.15 -4.91
C HIS A 470 -28.13 52.10 -5.87
N ILE A 471 -28.23 50.84 -5.49
CA ILE A 471 -27.84 49.70 -6.34
C ILE A 471 -29.12 49.04 -6.83
N ASP A 472 -29.19 48.77 -8.13
CA ASP A 472 -30.34 48.06 -8.69
C ASP A 472 -30.33 46.59 -8.21
N MET A 473 -31.21 46.25 -7.27
CA MET A 473 -31.39 44.86 -6.80
C MET A 473 -32.54 44.15 -7.51
N THR A 474 -33.09 44.74 -8.58
CA THR A 474 -34.25 44.20 -9.31
C THR A 474 -33.95 42.92 -10.09
N GLY A 475 -32.68 42.53 -10.16
CA GLY A 475 -32.20 41.29 -10.79
C GLY A 475 -31.82 40.15 -9.81
N LYS A 476 -32.48 40.02 -8.66
CA LYS A 476 -32.38 38.81 -7.80
C LYS A 476 -33.40 37.75 -8.16
#